data_AF-A0A8I1SZ22-F1
#
_entry.id   AF-A0A8I1SZ22-F1
#
_cell.length_a   1.000
_cell.length_b   1.000
_cell.length_c   1.000
_cell.angle_alpha   90.00
_cell.angle_beta   90.00
_cell.angle_gamma   90.00
#
_symmetry.space_group_name_H-M   'P 1'
#
loop_
_entity.id
_entity.type
_entity.pdbx_description
1 polymer ?
#
loop_
_entity_poly.entity_id
_entity_poly.type
_entity_poly.pdbx_seq_one_letter_code
_entity_poly.pdbx_strand_id
1 'polypeptide(L)'
;MIPLKFLCLLLVGFAWQAAQAAPLYKWRDSAGRITYSSLPPPPGFKAEQLKDASQPDAEAIRQAEVRAKKAQELAREMEATRRAQEAEDARRRALQPPAPIVIEKPVYVPQPIYYPPVRHPPRRHPPDRPRDRPSHDRSR
;
A
#
# COMPACT_ATOMS: atom_id res chain seq x y z
N MET A 1 -30.14 -24.96 13.01
CA MET A 1 -28.79 -25.56 13.08
C MET A 1 -28.73 -26.68 12.04
N ILE A 2 -27.95 -26.50 10.96
CA ILE A 2 -27.84 -27.52 9.91
C ILE A 2 -26.98 -28.66 10.47
N PRO A 3 -27.46 -29.91 10.51
CA PRO A 3 -26.68 -31.02 11.04
C PRO A 3 -25.43 -31.25 10.18
N LEU A 4 -24.28 -31.47 10.82
CA LEU A 4 -22.96 -31.63 10.17
C LEU A 4 -22.97 -32.69 9.05
N LYS A 5 -23.79 -33.75 9.20
CA LYS A 5 -23.99 -34.78 8.18
C LYS A 5 -24.61 -34.26 6.88
N PHE A 6 -25.56 -33.33 6.99
CA PHE A 6 -26.15 -32.66 5.82
C PHE A 6 -25.19 -31.67 5.18
N LEU A 7 -24.36 -30.99 5.97
CA LEU A 7 -23.28 -30.13 5.44
C LEU A 7 -22.26 -30.95 4.65
N CYS A 8 -21.85 -32.12 5.16
CA CYS A 8 -20.92 -33.02 4.46
C CYS A 8 -21.52 -33.57 3.15
N LEU A 9 -22.81 -33.94 3.13
CA LEU A 9 -23.49 -34.39 1.91
C LEU A 9 -23.61 -33.27 0.87
N LEU A 10 -23.84 -32.02 1.30
CA LEU A 10 -23.87 -30.85 0.42
C LEU A 10 -22.49 -30.56 -0.21
N LEU A 11 -21.42 -30.67 0.58
CA LEU A 11 -20.05 -30.44 0.11
C LEU A 11 -19.60 -31.49 -0.92
N VAL A 12 -19.99 -32.77 -0.74
CA VAL A 12 -19.68 -33.84 -1.71
C VAL A 12 -20.46 -33.65 -3.02
N GLY A 13 -21.72 -33.19 -2.96
CA GLY A 13 -22.50 -32.88 -4.16
C GLY A 13 -21.98 -31.68 -4.95
N PHE A 14 -21.43 -30.66 -4.27
CA PHE A 14 -20.89 -29.47 -4.91
C PHE A 14 -19.53 -29.71 -5.57
N ALA A 15 -18.71 -30.61 -5.02
CA ALA A 15 -17.43 -31.01 -5.61
C ALA A 15 -17.58 -31.72 -6.98
N TRP A 16 -18.77 -32.19 -7.33
CA TRP A 16 -19.04 -32.83 -8.62
C TRP A 16 -19.54 -31.88 -9.71
N GLN A 17 -19.61 -30.57 -9.45
CA GLN A 17 -19.67 -29.59 -10.54
C GLN A 17 -18.27 -29.42 -11.11
N ALA A 18 -17.77 -30.47 -11.75
CA ALA A 18 -16.62 -30.32 -12.63
C ALA A 18 -16.98 -29.22 -13.64
N ALA A 19 -16.15 -28.19 -13.66
CA ALA A 19 -16.24 -27.08 -14.59
C ALA A 19 -16.31 -27.62 -16.01
N GLN A 20 -17.53 -27.77 -16.54
CA GLN A 20 -17.74 -27.97 -17.96
C GLN A 20 -17.35 -26.65 -18.60
N ALA A 21 -16.13 -26.59 -19.14
CA ALA A 21 -15.70 -25.47 -19.94
C ALA A 21 -16.70 -25.30 -21.09
N ALA A 22 -17.28 -24.11 -21.20
CA ALA A 22 -18.27 -23.84 -22.23
C ALA A 22 -17.61 -24.01 -23.61
N PRO A 23 -18.25 -24.72 -24.56
CA PRO A 23 -17.67 -24.98 -25.86
C PRO A 23 -17.32 -23.66 -26.55
N LEU A 24 -16.06 -23.49 -26.93
CA LEU A 24 -15.59 -22.28 -27.59
C LEU A 24 -15.65 -22.47 -29.11
N TYR A 25 -16.43 -21.63 -29.79
CA TYR A 25 -16.57 -21.64 -31.23
C TYR A 25 -15.75 -20.53 -31.85
N LYS A 26 -15.09 -20.84 -32.96
CA LYS A 26 -14.44 -19.87 -33.84
C LYS A 26 -15.18 -19.85 -35.16
N TRP A 27 -15.63 -18.67 -35.59
CA TRP A 27 -16.29 -18.51 -36.88
C TRP A 27 -15.90 -17.19 -37.53
N ARG A 28 -16.16 -17.09 -38.83
CA ARG A 28 -15.82 -15.92 -39.65
C ARG A 28 -17.11 -15.24 -40.12
N ASP A 29 -17.22 -13.94 -39.87
CA ASP A 29 -18.37 -13.14 -40.32
C ASP A 29 -18.29 -12.80 -41.83
N SER A 30 -19.34 -12.16 -42.36
CA SER A 30 -19.41 -11.74 -43.76
C SER A 30 -18.42 -10.62 -44.12
N ALA A 31 -17.93 -9.88 -43.13
CA ALA A 31 -16.88 -8.88 -43.28
C ALA A 31 -15.46 -9.49 -43.20
N GLY A 32 -15.36 -10.80 -43.00
CA GLY A 32 -14.12 -11.55 -42.93
C GLY A 32 -13.40 -11.51 -41.58
N ARG A 33 -14.03 -11.01 -40.51
CA ARG A 33 -13.49 -10.95 -39.14
C ARG A 33 -13.69 -12.30 -38.43
N ILE A 34 -12.73 -12.67 -37.59
CA ILE A 34 -12.79 -13.90 -36.79
C ILE A 34 -13.39 -13.57 -35.42
N THR A 35 -14.46 -14.26 -35.05
CA THR A 35 -15.13 -14.08 -33.77
C THR A 35 -15.05 -15.38 -32.96
N TYR A 36 -14.68 -15.23 -31.69
CA TYR A 36 -14.68 -16.30 -30.70
C TYR A 36 -15.91 -16.13 -29.81
N SER A 37 -16.71 -17.19 -29.67
CA SER A 37 -17.98 -17.15 -28.94
C SER A 37 -18.21 -18.46 -28.20
N SER A 38 -18.81 -18.40 -27.01
CA SER A 38 -19.30 -19.57 -26.27
C SER A 38 -20.68 -20.05 -26.76
N LEU A 39 -21.31 -19.27 -27.66
CA LEU A 39 -22.58 -19.60 -28.32
C LEU A 39 -22.33 -20.01 -29.78
N PRO A 40 -23.13 -20.95 -30.33
CA PRO A 40 -23.03 -21.35 -31.73
C PRO A 40 -23.28 -20.14 -32.65
N PRO A 41 -22.67 -20.13 -33.87
CA PRO A 41 -22.85 -19.04 -34.80
C PRO A 41 -24.31 -18.95 -35.29
N PRO A 42 -24.74 -17.78 -35.80
CA PRO A 42 -26.01 -17.64 -36.51
C PRO A 42 -26.12 -18.59 -37.73
N PRO A 43 -27.34 -18.99 -38.14
CA PRO A 43 -27.53 -19.88 -39.28
C PRO A 43 -26.94 -19.27 -40.56
N GLY A 44 -26.14 -20.05 -41.28
CA GLY A 44 -25.47 -19.62 -42.53
C GLY A 44 -23.96 -19.39 -42.41
N PHE A 45 -23.39 -19.41 -41.21
CA PHE A 45 -21.94 -19.30 -41.00
C PHE A 45 -21.31 -20.65 -40.64
N LYS A 46 -20.16 -20.97 -41.25
CA LYS A 46 -19.37 -22.15 -40.89
C LYS A 46 -18.56 -21.83 -39.61
N ALA A 47 -18.85 -22.54 -38.51
CA ALA A 47 -18.04 -22.50 -37.30
C ALA A 47 -17.18 -23.75 -37.14
N GLU A 48 -16.01 -23.56 -36.57
CA GLU A 48 -15.15 -24.62 -36.06
C GLU A 48 -15.23 -24.60 -34.52
N GLN A 49 -15.62 -25.72 -33.92
CA GLN A 49 -15.60 -25.87 -32.47
C GLN A 49 -14.15 -26.13 -32.04
N LEU A 50 -13.59 -25.24 -31.23
CA LEU A 50 -12.31 -25.47 -30.59
C LEU A 50 -12.54 -26.54 -29.53
N LYS A 51 -11.93 -27.71 -29.73
CA LYS A 51 -11.81 -28.70 -28.66
C LYS A 51 -10.85 -28.12 -27.63
N ASP A 52 -11.26 -28.14 -26.37
CA ASP A 52 -10.35 -27.79 -25.27
C ASP A 52 -9.08 -28.62 -25.39
N ALA A 53 -7.96 -28.00 -25.01
CA ALA A 53 -6.65 -28.65 -25.00
C ALA A 53 -6.80 -30.01 -24.29
N SER A 54 -6.43 -31.08 -25.00
CA SER A 54 -6.48 -32.43 -24.46
C SER A 54 -5.79 -32.46 -23.10
N GLN A 55 -6.42 -33.12 -22.14
CA GLN A 55 -5.85 -33.31 -20.81
C GLN A 55 -4.38 -33.78 -20.95
N PRO A 56 -3.44 -33.20 -20.19
CA PRO A 56 -2.02 -33.49 -20.35
C PRO A 56 -1.76 -34.98 -20.20
N ASP A 57 -0.89 -35.50 -21.07
CA ASP A 57 -0.53 -36.92 -21.08
C ASP A 57 0.04 -37.38 -19.73
N ALA A 58 -0.19 -38.64 -19.37
CA ALA A 58 0.20 -39.21 -18.08
C ALA A 58 1.73 -39.17 -17.86
N GLU A 59 2.52 -39.22 -18.93
CA GLU A 59 3.98 -39.02 -18.85
C GLU A 59 4.34 -37.56 -18.59
N ALA A 60 3.62 -36.60 -19.19
CA ALA A 60 3.85 -35.18 -18.96
C ALA A 60 3.56 -34.78 -17.50
N ILE A 61 2.52 -35.35 -16.91
CA ILE A 61 2.19 -35.17 -15.48
C ILE A 61 3.32 -35.73 -14.60
N ARG A 62 3.77 -36.95 -14.86
CA ARG A 62 4.89 -37.57 -14.12
C ARG A 62 6.17 -36.75 -14.20
N GLN A 63 6.52 -36.24 -15.38
CA GLN A 63 7.69 -35.38 -15.55
C GLN A 63 7.54 -34.05 -14.79
N ALA A 64 6.35 -33.46 -14.78
CA ALA A 64 6.08 -32.24 -14.04
C ALA A 64 6.23 -32.46 -12.52
N GLU A 65 5.73 -33.58 -11.99
CA GLU A 65 5.90 -33.94 -10.58
C GLU A 65 7.37 -34.12 -10.19
N VAL A 66 8.17 -34.79 -11.04
CA VAL A 66 9.61 -34.95 -10.79
C VAL A 66 10.32 -33.60 -10.76
N ARG A 67 10.00 -32.69 -11.71
CA ARG A 67 10.57 -31.34 -11.72
C ARG A 67 10.14 -30.55 -10.49
N ALA A 68 8.88 -30.64 -10.08
CA ALA A 68 8.36 -29.97 -8.90
C ALA A 68 9.05 -30.46 -7.61
N LYS A 69 9.25 -31.77 -7.47
CA LYS A 69 9.99 -32.35 -6.33
C LYS A 69 11.42 -31.82 -6.25
N LYS A 70 12.16 -31.85 -7.37
CA LYS A 70 13.54 -31.33 -7.42
C LYS A 70 13.61 -29.84 -7.08
N ALA A 71 12.68 -29.04 -7.60
CA ALA A 71 12.61 -27.61 -7.28
C ALA A 71 12.30 -27.37 -5.80
N GLN A 72 11.43 -28.18 -5.21
CA GLN A 72 11.09 -28.09 -3.79
C GLN A 72 12.28 -28.48 -2.89
N GLU A 73 13.03 -29.52 -3.26
CA GLU A 73 14.24 -29.93 -2.55
C GLU A 73 15.30 -28.81 -2.58
N LEU A 74 15.58 -28.25 -3.75
CA LEU A 74 16.51 -27.13 -3.89
C LEU A 74 16.07 -25.91 -3.06
N ALA A 75 14.78 -25.58 -3.08
CA ALA A 75 14.24 -24.49 -2.27
C ALA A 75 14.42 -24.73 -0.77
N ARG A 76 14.22 -25.96 -0.30
CA ARG A 76 14.44 -26.33 1.11
C ARG A 76 15.91 -26.24 1.51
N GLU A 77 16.81 -26.65 0.64
CA GLU A 77 18.26 -26.53 0.88
C GLU A 77 18.67 -25.06 1.01
N MET A 78 18.27 -24.20 0.06
CA MET A 78 18.56 -22.77 0.13
C MET A 78 17.98 -22.12 1.39
N GLU A 79 16.77 -22.50 1.78
CA GLU A 79 16.15 -21.97 2.99
C GLU A 79 16.90 -22.44 4.25
N ALA A 80 17.33 -23.70 4.30
CA ALA A 80 18.14 -24.22 5.40
C ALA A 80 19.48 -23.48 5.52
N THR A 81 20.17 -23.25 4.40
CA THR A 81 21.40 -22.45 4.37
C THR A 81 21.17 -21.03 4.86
N ARG A 82 20.11 -20.36 4.38
CA ARG A 82 19.75 -19.01 4.84
C ARG A 82 19.48 -18.97 6.34
N ARG A 83 18.68 -19.90 6.86
CA ARG A 83 18.39 -19.97 8.30
C ARG A 83 19.64 -20.22 9.14
N ALA A 84 20.56 -21.05 8.64
CA ALA A 84 21.84 -21.30 9.33
C ALA A 84 22.69 -20.02 9.40
N GLN A 85 22.80 -19.29 8.30
CA GLN A 85 23.51 -17.99 8.26
C GLN A 85 22.85 -16.97 9.19
N GLU A 86 21.53 -16.83 9.15
CA GLU A 86 20.79 -15.93 10.04
C GLU A 86 20.99 -16.28 11.52
N ALA A 87 21.03 -17.58 11.86
CA ALA A 87 21.29 -18.04 13.22
C ALA A 87 22.72 -17.74 13.66
N GLU A 88 23.72 -17.91 12.79
CA GLU A 88 25.10 -17.54 13.07
C GLU A 88 25.27 -16.03 13.25
N ASP A 89 24.66 -15.23 12.38
CA ASP A 89 24.69 -13.77 12.48
C ASP A 89 23.99 -13.27 13.74
N ALA A 90 22.86 -13.89 14.11
CA ALA A 90 22.18 -13.61 15.38
C ALA A 90 23.07 -13.95 16.58
N ARG A 91 23.80 -15.07 16.54
CA ARG A 91 24.79 -15.43 17.57
C ARG A 91 25.92 -14.40 17.65
N ARG A 92 26.46 -13.98 16.51
CA ARG A 92 27.51 -12.94 16.45
C ARG A 92 27.01 -11.61 17.00
N ARG A 93 25.79 -11.20 16.65
CA ARG A 93 25.19 -9.96 17.14
C ARG A 93 24.88 -10.01 18.63
N ALA A 94 24.47 -11.16 19.16
CA ALA A 94 24.28 -11.35 20.60
C ALA A 94 25.60 -11.28 21.40
N LEU A 95 26.73 -11.65 20.78
CA LEU A 95 28.06 -11.51 21.37
C LEU A 95 28.65 -10.10 21.21
N GLN A 96 28.15 -9.28 20.28
CA GLN A 96 28.61 -7.90 20.15
C GLN A 96 28.08 -7.06 21.31
N PRO A 97 28.95 -6.27 21.98
CA PRO A 97 28.50 -5.35 23.00
C PRO A 97 27.58 -4.29 22.37
N PRO A 98 26.53 -3.82 23.09
CA PRO A 98 25.65 -2.77 22.58
C PRO A 98 26.46 -1.52 22.23
N ALA A 99 26.12 -0.91 21.09
CA ALA A 99 26.76 0.34 20.69
C ALA A 99 26.58 1.40 21.79
N PRO A 100 27.61 2.22 22.08
CA PRO A 100 27.53 3.21 23.13
C PRO A 100 26.42 4.22 22.83
N ILE A 101 25.46 4.34 23.75
CA ILE A 101 24.38 5.33 23.68
C ILE A 101 25.01 6.71 23.95
N VAL A 102 25.14 7.52 22.91
CA VAL A 102 25.59 8.91 23.03
C VAL A 102 24.40 9.75 23.48
N ILE A 103 24.31 9.99 24.80
CA ILE A 103 23.31 10.91 25.35
C ILE A 103 23.85 12.33 25.18
N GLU A 104 23.48 12.98 24.07
CA GLU A 104 23.73 14.40 23.86
C GLU A 104 22.92 15.20 24.87
N LYS A 105 23.60 15.87 25.81
CA LYS A 105 22.95 16.80 26.74
C LYS A 105 22.60 18.06 25.97
N PRO A 106 21.31 18.40 25.78
CA PRO A 106 20.94 19.64 25.11
C PRO A 106 21.43 20.81 25.96
N VAL A 107 22.31 21.62 25.39
CA VAL A 107 22.77 22.86 26.02
C VAL A 107 21.66 23.89 25.84
N TYR A 108 21.05 24.33 26.93
CA TYR A 108 20.03 25.38 26.91
C TYR A 108 20.67 26.72 26.56
N VAL A 109 20.27 27.29 25.41
CA VAL A 109 20.67 28.64 25.00
C VAL A 109 19.49 29.57 25.29
N PRO A 110 19.62 30.53 26.23
CA PRO A 110 18.55 31.49 26.51
C PRO A 110 18.34 32.41 25.31
N GLN A 111 17.11 32.47 24.79
CA GLN A 111 16.74 33.42 23.75
C GLN A 111 16.51 34.80 24.35
N PRO A 112 17.12 35.88 23.81
CA PRO A 112 16.85 37.23 24.28
C PRO A 112 15.41 37.62 23.94
N ILE A 113 14.65 38.03 24.95
CA ILE A 113 13.30 38.54 24.77
C ILE A 113 13.40 39.98 24.26
N TYR A 114 13.04 40.20 23.00
CA TYR A 114 12.98 41.54 22.43
C TYR A 114 11.68 42.25 22.82
N TYR A 115 11.80 43.39 23.51
CA TYR A 115 10.68 44.28 23.79
C TYR A 115 10.64 45.41 22.76
N PRO A 116 9.53 45.57 22.01
CA PRO A 116 9.40 46.66 21.05
C PRO A 116 9.30 48.02 21.77
N PRO A 117 9.89 49.09 21.19
CA PRO A 117 9.89 50.41 21.81
C PRO A 117 8.48 51.02 21.86
N VAL A 118 8.11 51.57 23.02
CA VAL A 118 6.83 52.25 23.25
C VAL A 118 6.83 53.59 22.50
N ARG A 119 5.89 53.76 21.54
CA ARG A 119 5.69 55.05 20.87
C ARG A 119 4.82 55.97 21.74
N HIS A 120 5.37 57.10 22.17
CA HIS A 120 4.58 58.14 22.84
C HIS A 120 3.81 58.98 21.82
N PRO A 121 2.54 59.33 22.10
CA PRO A 121 1.78 60.23 21.25
C PRO A 121 2.36 61.66 21.29
N PRO A 122 2.21 62.44 20.21
CA PRO A 122 2.71 63.82 20.17
C PRO A 122 2.00 64.71 21.20
N ARG A 123 2.78 65.55 21.89
CA ARG A 123 2.27 66.54 22.87
C ARG A 123 1.39 67.56 22.15
N ARG A 124 0.13 67.71 22.59
CA ARG A 124 -0.73 68.82 22.17
C ARG A 124 -0.25 70.11 22.83
N HIS A 125 0.05 71.13 22.04
CA HIS A 125 0.31 72.47 22.56
C HIS A 125 -1.01 73.13 23.01
N PRO A 126 -1.06 73.74 24.21
CA PRO A 126 -2.22 74.50 24.62
C PRO A 126 -2.33 75.80 23.80
N PRO A 127 -3.54 76.28 23.51
CA PRO A 127 -3.74 77.50 22.73
C PRO A 127 -3.30 78.75 23.50
N ASP A 128 -2.73 79.71 22.77
CA ASP A 128 -2.25 80.98 23.31
C ASP A 128 -3.41 81.81 23.89
N ARG A 129 -3.31 82.13 25.19
CA ARG A 129 -4.27 82.99 25.89
C ARG A 129 -3.86 84.47 25.72
N PRO A 130 -4.79 85.38 25.41
CA PRO A 130 -4.49 86.82 25.38
C PRO A 130 -4.04 87.31 26.75
N ARG A 131 -3.00 88.16 26.76
CA ARG A 131 -2.36 88.68 27.97
C ARG A 131 -2.89 90.09 28.24
N ASP A 132 -3.81 90.22 29.19
CA ASP A 132 -4.30 91.54 29.60
C ASP A 132 -3.24 92.29 30.42
N ARG A 133 -2.98 93.54 30.02
CA ARG A 133 -1.98 94.47 30.55
C ARG A 133 -2.37 95.01 31.94
N PRO A 134 -1.40 95.45 32.76
CA PRO A 134 -1.69 95.96 34.10
C PRO A 134 -2.18 97.42 34.04
N SER A 135 -3.21 97.75 34.83
CA SER A 135 -3.58 99.15 35.11
C SER A 135 -2.97 99.61 36.43
N HIS A 136 -2.18 100.68 36.33
CA HIS A 136 -1.45 101.38 37.38
C HIS A 136 -2.30 101.95 38.52
N ASP A 137 -1.59 102.21 39.63
CA ASP A 137 -1.80 103.28 40.62
C ASP A 137 -3.05 103.16 41.51
N ARG A 138 -3.04 103.50 42.80
CA ARG A 138 -2.15 104.38 43.59
C ARG A 138 -2.40 104.08 45.07
N SER A 139 -1.34 104.12 45.88
CA SER A 139 -1.21 104.67 47.26
C SER A 139 -2.51 104.99 48.04
N ARG A 140 -2.61 104.77 49.35
CA ARG A 140 -1.63 105.07 50.41
C ARG A 140 -2.20 104.59 51.74
#